data_AF-A0A1G2ZQH0-F1
#
_entry.id   AF-A0A1G2ZQH0-F1
#
_cell.length_a   1.000
_cell.length_b   1.000
_cell.length_c   1.000
_cell.angle_alpha   90.00
_cell.angle_beta   90.00
_cell.angle_gamma   90.00
#
_symmetry.space_group_name_H-M   'P 1'
#
loop_
_entity.id
_entity.type
_entity.pdbx_description
1 polymer ?
#
loop_
_entity_poly.entity_id
_entity_poly.type
_entity_poly.pdbx_seq_one_letter_code
_entity_poly.pdbx_strand_id
1 'polypeptide(L)'
;MKSPELQTQEWESLFDICDSQGKCNRKNAIAPKNTASVGDSTTKRSDGPSELMQLPANERLLADDIVVFLASPFSERQNRLNFSARQLEDSKKGLLNRGLIKEVWLGKYLLIAPSPQLYRLLGMECPFKRNRWDIHSFLVFLAARLIESNPLVKHARIEVPLGDSTPSTIDIVGYLKNGDRCAYELVHRSVTNITSLAAKLIGKHYTTTTFLCTEYNVQERVRTIIRNSGFDADFLSTIRYQIFSTLIRQKKQRTFKEMR
;
A
#
# COMPACT_ATOMS: atom_id res chain seq x y z
N MET A 1 -4.79 -22.39 -30.84
CA MET A 1 -3.70 -22.38 -29.85
C MET A 1 -4.28 -21.89 -28.53
N LYS A 2 -4.27 -22.72 -27.48
CA LYS A 2 -4.76 -22.34 -26.13
C LYS A 2 -3.61 -21.68 -25.37
N SER A 3 -3.81 -20.44 -24.90
CA SER A 3 -2.86 -19.78 -23.99
C SER A 3 -2.87 -20.48 -22.63
N PRO A 4 -1.73 -20.60 -21.94
CA PRO A 4 -1.68 -21.22 -20.62
C PRO A 4 -2.35 -20.31 -19.58
N GLU A 5 -3.32 -20.85 -18.86
CA GLU A 5 -3.92 -20.20 -17.69
C GLU A 5 -2.85 -20.03 -16.61
N LEU A 6 -2.58 -18.77 -16.23
CA LEU A 6 -1.77 -18.44 -15.06
C LEU A 6 -2.55 -18.89 -13.81
N GLN A 7 -2.15 -20.03 -13.24
CA GLN A 7 -2.61 -20.46 -11.92
C GLN A 7 -2.10 -19.47 -10.86
N THR A 8 -3.00 -18.64 -10.33
CA THR A 8 -2.75 -17.89 -9.12
C THR A 8 -2.87 -18.85 -7.94
N GLN A 9 -1.76 -19.14 -7.26
CA GLN A 9 -1.79 -19.85 -5.97
C GLN A 9 -2.64 -19.07 -4.97
N GLU A 10 -3.40 -19.79 -4.13
CA GLU A 10 -4.08 -19.19 -2.98
C GLU A 10 -3.03 -18.57 -2.05
N TRP A 11 -3.19 -17.28 -1.77
CA TRP A 11 -2.25 -16.51 -0.96
C TRP A 11 -2.68 -16.54 0.51
N GLU A 12 -1.79 -17.00 1.41
CA GLU A 12 -1.97 -16.85 2.85
C GLU A 12 -1.71 -15.39 3.26
N SER A 13 -2.64 -14.83 4.03
CA SER A 13 -2.55 -13.46 4.50
C SER A 13 -1.38 -13.30 5.48
N LEU A 14 -0.43 -12.39 5.17
CA LEU A 14 0.60 -11.97 6.13
C LEU A 14 0.02 -11.42 7.45
N PHE A 15 -1.28 -11.05 7.48
CA PHE A 15 -1.97 -10.68 8.70
C PHE A 15 -2.30 -11.89 9.59
N ASP A 16 -2.43 -13.09 9.04
CA ASP A 16 -2.80 -14.32 9.75
C ASP A 16 -1.59 -14.92 10.49
N ILE A 17 -0.36 -14.56 10.09
CA ILE A 17 0.88 -14.96 10.74
C ILE A 17 1.06 -14.25 12.10
N CYS A 18 0.54 -13.03 12.26
CA CYS A 18 0.64 -12.30 13.53
C CYS A 18 -0.27 -12.88 14.63
N ASP A 19 -1.43 -13.44 14.26
CA ASP A 19 -2.37 -14.02 15.24
C ASP A 19 -1.87 -15.36 15.82
N SER A 20 -1.01 -16.08 15.08
CA SER A 20 -0.44 -17.37 15.52
C SER A 20 0.83 -17.21 16.37
N GLN A 21 1.55 -16.08 16.29
CA GLN A 21 2.79 -15.85 17.06
C GLN A 21 2.59 -15.18 18.43
N GLY A 22 1.37 -14.77 18.78
CA GLY A 22 1.02 -14.16 20.07
C GLY A 22 1.07 -15.10 21.29
N LYS A 23 1.43 -16.38 21.11
CA LYS A 23 1.56 -17.37 22.19
C LYS A 23 2.90 -18.08 22.15
N CYS A 24 4.00 -17.40 22.48
CA CYS A 24 5.18 -18.12 22.96
C CYS A 24 5.91 -17.34 24.05
N ASN A 25 5.72 -17.82 25.29
CA ASN A 25 6.62 -17.62 26.42
C ASN A 25 8.08 -17.81 25.99
N ARG A 26 8.98 -16.92 26.39
CA ARG A 26 10.32 -17.32 26.84
C ARG A 26 10.97 -16.28 27.73
N LYS A 27 10.91 -16.60 29.03
CA LYS A 27 11.86 -16.20 30.06
C LYS A 27 13.26 -16.72 29.67
N ASN A 28 14.29 -15.94 30.05
CA ASN A 28 15.69 -16.30 30.30
C ASN A 28 16.57 -16.83 29.13
N ALA A 29 17.59 -16.05 28.78
CA ALA A 29 18.98 -16.50 28.52
C ALA A 29 19.87 -15.25 28.28
N ILE A 30 20.62 -14.79 29.29
CA ILE A 30 22.07 -15.02 29.49
C ILE A 30 22.94 -14.47 28.35
N ALA A 31 23.65 -13.37 28.64
CA ALA A 31 24.75 -12.83 27.83
C ALA A 31 26.01 -13.72 27.90
N PRO A 32 26.87 -13.67 26.88
CA PRO A 32 28.30 -13.74 27.17
C PRO A 32 29.20 -12.73 26.42
N LYS A 33 30.39 -12.62 27.02
CA LYS A 33 31.49 -11.65 26.90
C LYS A 33 32.30 -11.69 25.59
N ASN A 34 32.98 -10.57 25.36
CA ASN A 34 34.10 -10.36 24.43
C ASN A 34 35.24 -11.37 24.58
N THR A 35 35.86 -11.76 23.46
CA THR A 35 37.31 -11.96 23.31
C THR A 35 37.72 -11.69 21.86
N ALA A 36 38.78 -10.92 21.68
CA ALA A 36 39.42 -10.61 20.40
C ALA A 36 40.57 -11.60 20.10
N SER A 37 40.85 -11.86 18.83
CA SER A 37 42.15 -12.31 18.35
C SER A 37 42.38 -11.88 16.88
N VAL A 38 43.57 -11.34 16.64
CA VAL A 38 44.15 -10.87 15.36
C VAL A 38 44.82 -12.03 14.62
N GLY A 39 44.83 -12.04 13.28
CA GLY A 39 45.68 -12.94 12.48
C GLY A 39 45.33 -13.08 10.99
N ASP A 40 45.75 -12.08 10.20
CA ASP A 40 46.28 -12.03 8.80
C ASP A 40 45.86 -12.95 7.61
N SER A 41 45.79 -12.27 6.44
CA SER A 41 45.84 -12.61 4.98
C SER A 41 45.60 -14.04 4.45
N THR A 42 44.84 -14.30 3.37
CA THR A 42 45.14 -13.92 1.96
C THR A 42 43.92 -14.15 1.02
N THR A 43 43.96 -13.45 -0.12
CA THR A 43 43.03 -13.29 -1.26
C THR A 43 42.36 -14.54 -1.87
N LYS A 44 41.04 -14.44 -2.19
CA LYS A 44 40.44 -14.81 -3.50
C LYS A 44 38.97 -14.36 -3.62
N ARG A 45 38.63 -13.88 -4.82
CA ARG A 45 37.34 -13.31 -5.26
C ARG A 45 36.14 -14.21 -4.96
N SER A 46 35.08 -13.64 -4.41
CA SER A 46 33.70 -14.07 -4.63
C SER A 46 32.82 -12.84 -4.85
N ASP A 47 32.09 -12.83 -5.95
CA ASP A 47 31.12 -11.81 -6.30
C ASP A 47 29.87 -11.97 -5.40
N GLY A 48 29.70 -11.04 -4.46
CA GLY A 48 28.45 -10.64 -3.78
C GLY A 48 27.92 -11.55 -2.65
N PRO A 49 27.97 -11.10 -1.37
CA PRO A 49 26.95 -10.15 -0.90
C PRO A 49 27.53 -9.11 0.08
N SER A 50 28.05 -7.98 -0.42
CA SER A 50 28.81 -7.03 0.43
C SER A 50 28.27 -5.61 0.56
N GLU A 51 27.01 -5.32 0.19
CA GLU A 51 26.39 -3.99 0.44
C GLU A 51 24.93 -4.05 0.93
N LEU A 52 24.52 -5.17 1.54
CA LEU A 52 23.26 -5.23 2.28
C LEU A 52 23.46 -4.50 3.62
N MET A 53 23.32 -3.16 3.58
CA MET A 53 23.39 -2.27 4.74
C MET A 53 22.68 -2.88 5.96
N GLN A 54 23.44 -3.17 7.01
CA GLN A 54 22.88 -3.43 8.34
C GLN A 54 22.26 -2.12 8.81
N LEU A 55 20.94 -1.99 8.64
CA LEU A 55 20.19 -0.86 9.19
C LEU A 55 20.44 -0.81 10.71
N PRO A 56 20.67 0.39 11.30
CA PRO A 56 20.66 0.56 12.74
C PRO A 56 19.42 -0.09 13.36
N ALA A 57 19.53 -0.62 14.58
CA ALA A 57 18.45 -1.41 15.20
C ALA A 57 17.07 -0.71 15.16
N ASN A 58 17.02 0.59 15.46
CA ASN A 58 15.77 1.35 15.42
C ASN A 58 15.25 1.58 13.99
N GLU A 59 16.14 1.79 13.01
CA GLU A 59 15.76 1.87 11.60
C GLU A 59 15.20 0.54 11.10
N ARG A 60 15.80 -0.58 11.53
CA ARG A 60 15.30 -1.93 11.20
C ARG A 60 13.92 -2.17 11.79
N LEU A 61 13.71 -1.87 13.07
CA LEU A 61 12.40 -1.99 13.72
C LEU A 61 11.33 -1.15 13.02
N LEU A 62 11.66 0.10 12.66
CA LEU A 62 10.75 0.96 11.92
C LEU A 62 10.49 0.43 10.50
N ALA A 63 11.51 -0.09 9.82
CA ALA A 63 11.37 -0.70 8.50
C ALA A 63 10.40 -1.90 8.50
N ASP A 64 10.58 -2.82 9.46
CA ASP A 64 9.72 -3.98 9.63
C ASP A 64 8.27 -3.54 9.93
N ASP A 65 8.07 -2.56 10.82
CA ASP A 65 6.74 -1.98 11.12
C ASP A 65 6.09 -1.32 9.89
N ILE A 66 6.86 -0.66 9.04
CA ILE A 66 6.36 0.00 7.83
C ILE A 66 5.80 -1.02 6.85
N VAL A 67 6.53 -2.10 6.56
CA VAL A 67 6.09 -3.09 5.56
C VAL A 67 4.93 -3.94 6.06
N VAL A 68 4.80 -4.15 7.37
CA VAL A 68 3.67 -4.88 7.97
C VAL A 68 2.42 -4.00 8.09
N PHE A 69 2.56 -2.77 8.60
CA PHE A 69 1.43 -1.90 8.93
C PHE A 69 1.28 -0.73 7.97
N LEU A 70 1.06 -1.01 6.68
CA LEU A 70 1.02 0.00 5.61
C LEU A 70 -0.01 1.13 5.81
N ALA A 71 -1.13 0.83 6.47
CA ALA A 71 -2.21 1.80 6.72
C ALA A 71 -2.01 2.67 7.96
N SER A 72 -0.95 2.44 8.75
CA SER A 72 -0.70 3.16 10.00
C SER A 72 -0.11 4.55 9.74
N PRO A 73 -0.78 5.63 10.20
CA PRO A 73 -0.18 6.95 10.32
C PRO A 73 1.11 6.91 11.12
N PHE A 74 2.02 7.82 10.79
CA PHE A 74 3.32 7.91 11.42
C PHE A 74 3.24 8.03 12.96
N SER A 75 2.26 8.79 13.48
CA SER A 75 2.04 8.92 14.92
C SER A 75 1.64 7.62 15.63
N GLU A 76 0.95 6.70 14.94
CA GLU A 76 0.56 5.40 15.53
C GLU A 76 1.75 4.45 15.66
N ARG A 77 2.75 4.60 14.78
CA ARG A 77 3.98 3.81 14.83
C ARG A 77 4.80 4.15 16.06
N GLN A 78 4.79 5.42 16.48
CA GLN A 78 5.49 5.87 17.69
C GLN A 78 5.09 5.05 18.92
N ASN A 79 3.78 4.94 19.14
CA ASN A 79 3.23 4.22 20.29
C ASN A 79 3.50 2.71 20.19
N ARG A 80 3.29 2.13 19.00
CA ARG A 80 3.45 0.69 18.79
C ARG A 80 4.90 0.22 18.95
N LEU A 81 5.86 1.04 18.53
CA LEU A 81 7.29 0.74 18.64
C LEU A 81 7.92 1.21 19.95
N ASN A 82 7.16 1.88 20.81
CA ASN A 82 7.65 2.50 22.04
C ASN A 82 8.87 3.43 21.79
N PHE A 83 8.80 4.21 20.71
CA PHE A 83 9.84 5.18 20.37
C PHE A 83 9.54 6.56 20.97
N SER A 84 10.58 7.26 21.43
CA SER A 84 10.47 8.71 21.60
C SER A 84 10.29 9.39 20.23
N ALA A 85 9.70 10.59 20.24
CA ALA A 85 9.52 11.37 19.01
C ALA A 85 10.83 11.59 18.25
N ARG A 86 11.93 11.82 18.98
CA ARG A 86 13.28 11.98 18.41
C ARG A 86 13.78 10.69 17.76
N GLN A 87 13.69 9.55 18.45
CA GLN A 87 14.11 8.26 17.89
C GLN A 87 13.36 7.91 16.61
N LEU A 88 12.05 8.18 16.58
CA LEU A 88 11.22 7.90 15.41
C LEU A 88 11.60 8.81 14.23
N GLU A 89 11.77 10.12 14.46
CA GLU A 89 12.20 11.06 13.43
C GLU A 89 13.61 10.78 12.91
N ASP A 90 14.56 10.46 13.79
CA ASP A 90 15.93 10.12 13.41
C ASP A 90 15.96 8.82 12.57
N SER A 91 15.18 7.82 12.97
CA SER A 91 15.04 6.57 12.20
C SER A 91 14.37 6.80 10.85
N LYS A 92 13.29 7.61 10.81
CA LYS A 92 12.62 8.00 9.56
C LYS A 92 13.60 8.72 8.62
N LYS A 93 14.37 9.70 9.12
CA LYS A 93 15.40 10.41 8.34
C LYS A 93 16.45 9.45 7.79
N GLY A 94 16.92 8.50 8.61
CA GLY A 94 17.84 7.46 8.17
C GLY A 94 17.31 6.64 6.99
N LEU A 95 16.04 6.21 7.06
CA LEU A 95 15.39 5.47 5.97
C LEU A 95 15.11 6.34 4.73
N LEU A 96 14.73 7.61 4.91
CA LEU A 96 14.52 8.58 3.83
C LEU A 96 15.82 8.86 3.06
N ASN A 97 16.91 9.11 3.77
CA ASN A 97 18.23 9.40 3.19
C ASN A 97 18.76 8.23 2.36
N ARG A 98 18.34 7.00 2.69
CA ARG A 98 18.68 5.78 1.94
C ARG A 98 17.70 5.47 0.80
N GLY A 99 16.68 6.29 0.58
CA GLY A 99 15.65 6.05 -0.45
C GLY A 99 14.78 4.82 -0.17
N LEU A 100 14.72 4.34 1.07
CA LEU A 100 13.98 3.14 1.45
C LEU A 100 12.50 3.42 1.67
N ILE A 101 12.13 4.67 1.95
CA ILE A 101 10.76 5.09 2.20
C ILE A 101 10.46 6.43 1.53
N LYS A 102 9.17 6.73 1.35
CA LYS A 102 8.66 8.04 0.89
C LYS A 102 7.54 8.51 1.81
N GLU A 103 7.50 9.80 2.10
CA GLU A 103 6.39 10.43 2.83
C GLU A 103 5.19 10.62 1.90
N VAL A 104 4.00 10.23 2.36
CA VAL A 104 2.75 10.36 1.61
C VAL A 104 1.70 11.01 2.49
N TRP A 105 1.37 12.25 2.14
CA TRP A 105 0.35 13.03 2.82
C TRP A 105 -1.06 12.72 2.27
N LEU A 106 -1.96 12.36 3.17
CA LEU A 106 -3.38 12.10 2.89
C LEU A 106 -4.24 13.05 3.74
N GLY A 107 -4.33 14.31 3.28
CA GLY A 107 -4.81 15.41 4.10
C GLY A 107 -3.90 15.60 5.32
N LYS A 108 -4.45 15.49 6.53
CA LYS A 108 -3.68 15.65 7.78
C LYS A 108 -2.85 14.43 8.20
N TYR A 109 -3.02 13.29 7.53
CA TYR A 109 -2.31 12.06 7.91
C TYR A 109 -1.04 11.90 7.09
N LEU A 110 0.08 11.74 7.79
CA LEU A 110 1.35 11.30 7.18
C LEU A 110 1.41 9.77 7.20
N LEU A 111 1.40 9.17 6.01
CA LEU A 111 1.77 7.77 5.81
C LEU A 111 3.20 7.65 5.31
N ILE A 112 3.77 6.46 5.51
CA ILE A 112 5.09 6.10 5.00
C ILE A 112 4.92 5.00 3.95
N ALA A 113 5.29 5.30 2.71
CA ALA A 113 5.29 4.35 1.61
C ALA A 113 6.66 3.65 1.54
N PRO A 114 6.74 2.32 1.74
CA PRO A 114 7.98 1.59 1.54
C PRO A 114 8.36 1.55 0.06
N SER A 115 9.66 1.64 -0.24
CA SER A 115 10.15 1.45 -1.61
C SER A 115 10.34 -0.05 -1.90
N PRO A 116 10.34 -0.47 -3.18
CA PRO A 116 10.71 -1.84 -3.55
C PRO A 116 12.10 -2.25 -3.06
N GLN A 117 13.00 -1.28 -2.87
CA GLN A 117 14.33 -1.51 -2.31
C GLN A 117 14.27 -1.97 -0.85
N LEU A 118 13.34 -1.42 -0.06
CA LEU A 118 13.16 -1.82 1.33
C LEU A 118 12.70 -3.27 1.44
N TYR A 119 11.72 -3.69 0.65
CA TYR A 119 11.29 -5.10 0.61
C TYR A 119 12.46 -6.03 0.27
N ARG A 120 13.26 -5.69 -0.75
CA ARG A 120 14.46 -6.46 -1.11
C ARG A 120 15.46 -6.56 0.04
N LEU A 121 15.70 -5.46 0.76
CA LEU A 121 16.59 -5.43 1.93
C LEU A 121 16.09 -6.33 3.06
N LEU A 122 14.77 -6.41 3.24
CA LEU A 122 14.13 -7.27 4.24
C LEU A 122 13.97 -8.73 3.77
N GLY A 123 14.38 -9.07 2.55
CA GLY A 123 14.20 -10.42 1.98
C GLY A 123 12.74 -10.75 1.65
N MET A 124 11.90 -9.72 1.42
CA MET A 124 10.48 -9.85 1.12
C MET A 124 10.18 -9.48 -0.33
N GLU A 125 9.12 -10.05 -0.90
CA GLU A 125 8.60 -9.58 -2.18
C GLU A 125 7.79 -8.28 -1.99
N CYS A 126 8.05 -7.28 -2.84
CA CYS A 126 7.27 -6.05 -2.86
C CYS A 126 5.88 -6.32 -3.49
N PRO A 127 4.77 -6.09 -2.77
CA PRO A 127 3.43 -6.48 -3.22
C PRO A 127 2.83 -5.50 -4.25
N PHE A 128 3.56 -4.44 -4.59
CA PHE A 128 3.21 -3.51 -5.65
C PHE A 128 4.43 -3.28 -6.55
N LYS A 129 4.25 -3.51 -7.85
CA LYS A 129 5.28 -3.28 -8.87
C LYS A 129 4.63 -2.50 -10.02
N ARG A 130 5.02 -1.23 -10.22
CA ARG A 130 4.81 -0.53 -11.51
C ARG A 130 6.10 0.19 -11.91
N ASN A 131 6.34 0.24 -13.20
CA ASN A 131 7.58 0.75 -13.82
C ASN A 131 7.75 2.28 -13.78
N ARG A 132 6.78 3.04 -13.28
CA ARG A 132 6.83 4.51 -13.39
C ARG A 132 6.68 5.20 -12.04
N TRP A 133 5.63 4.95 -11.25
CA TRP A 133 5.29 5.80 -10.09
C TRP A 133 5.04 5.00 -8.80
N ASP A 134 6.07 4.89 -7.94
CA ASP A 134 6.03 4.07 -6.71
C ASP A 134 4.88 4.45 -5.74
N ILE A 135 4.66 5.75 -5.52
CA ILE A 135 3.63 6.23 -4.55
C ILE A 135 2.23 5.87 -5.03
N HIS A 136 1.94 6.04 -6.33
CA HIS A 136 0.64 5.69 -6.87
C HIS A 136 0.40 4.18 -6.76
N SER A 137 1.40 3.36 -7.07
CA SER A 137 1.32 1.89 -6.93
C SER A 137 1.07 1.47 -5.48
N PHE A 138 1.79 2.07 -4.53
CA PHE A 138 1.58 1.87 -3.10
C PHE A 138 0.15 2.23 -2.68
N LEU A 139 -0.36 3.38 -3.11
CA LEU A 139 -1.70 3.85 -2.77
C LEU A 139 -2.80 2.98 -3.40
N VAL A 140 -2.63 2.52 -4.65
CA VAL A 140 -3.54 1.58 -5.31
C VAL A 140 -3.59 0.26 -4.53
N PHE A 141 -2.42 -0.30 -4.19
CA PHE A 141 -2.35 -1.51 -3.37
C PHE A 141 -3.02 -1.33 -2.01
N LEU A 142 -2.68 -0.24 -1.30
CA LEU A 142 -3.26 0.07 0.00
C LEU A 142 -4.78 0.24 -0.07
N ALA A 143 -5.29 0.98 -1.07
CA ALA A 143 -6.72 1.14 -1.28
C ALA A 143 -7.41 -0.20 -1.54
N ALA A 144 -6.83 -1.07 -2.37
CA ALA A 144 -7.39 -2.39 -2.64
C ALA A 144 -7.54 -3.21 -1.35
N ARG A 145 -6.51 -3.25 -0.49
CA ARG A 145 -6.57 -3.93 0.81
C ARG A 145 -7.60 -3.30 1.76
N LEU A 146 -7.75 -1.98 1.75
CA LEU A 146 -8.76 -1.28 2.56
C LEU A 146 -10.18 -1.55 2.06
N ILE A 147 -10.39 -1.59 0.74
CA ILE A 147 -11.68 -1.92 0.11
C ILE A 147 -12.05 -3.36 0.42
N GLU A 148 -11.11 -4.30 0.28
CA GLU A 148 -11.32 -5.73 0.56
C GLU A 148 -11.64 -6.00 2.04
N SER A 149 -11.20 -5.14 2.97
CA SER A 149 -11.61 -5.19 4.38
C SER A 149 -13.08 -4.81 4.64
N ASN A 150 -13.85 -4.48 3.61
CA ASN A 150 -15.29 -4.26 3.72
C ASN A 150 -16.03 -5.60 3.64
N PRO A 151 -16.88 -5.96 4.62
CA PRO A 151 -17.60 -7.25 4.62
C PRO A 151 -18.54 -7.46 3.43
N LEU A 152 -18.89 -6.40 2.70
CA LEU A 152 -19.70 -6.49 1.47
C LEU A 152 -18.86 -6.84 0.23
N VAL A 153 -17.55 -6.62 0.28
CA VAL A 153 -16.62 -6.91 -0.81
C VAL A 153 -16.15 -8.36 -0.68
N LYS A 154 -16.27 -9.13 -1.76
CA LYS A 154 -15.76 -10.50 -1.85
C LYS A 154 -14.24 -10.49 -2.05
N HIS A 155 -13.76 -9.70 -2.99
CA HIS A 155 -12.33 -9.47 -3.23
C HIS A 155 -12.11 -8.19 -4.04
N ALA A 156 -10.87 -7.67 -4.03
CA ALA A 156 -10.47 -6.53 -4.86
C ALA A 156 -9.29 -6.90 -5.78
N ARG A 157 -9.38 -6.52 -7.06
CA ARG A 157 -8.28 -6.66 -8.03
C ARG A 157 -7.73 -5.31 -8.41
N ILE A 158 -6.41 -5.24 -8.58
CA ILE A 158 -5.71 -4.04 -9.07
C ILE A 158 -5.37 -4.20 -10.56
N GLU A 159 -5.20 -3.08 -11.26
CA GLU A 159 -4.77 -3.05 -12.68
C GLU A 159 -5.65 -3.89 -13.61
N VAL A 160 -6.97 -3.77 -13.49
CA VAL A 160 -7.90 -4.60 -14.26
C VAL A 160 -7.99 -4.08 -15.71
N PRO A 161 -7.66 -4.89 -16.73
CA PRO A 161 -7.80 -4.49 -18.12
C PRO A 161 -9.26 -4.20 -18.49
N LEU A 162 -9.47 -3.17 -19.32
CA LEU A 162 -10.81 -2.74 -19.76
C LEU A 162 -11.31 -3.40 -21.05
N GLY A 163 -10.58 -4.37 -21.58
CA GLY A 163 -10.92 -5.15 -22.76
C GLY A 163 -9.68 -5.79 -23.38
N ASP A 164 -9.88 -6.60 -24.42
CA ASP A 164 -8.81 -7.44 -25.00
C ASP A 164 -7.83 -6.67 -25.90
N SER A 165 -8.18 -5.46 -26.32
CA SER A 165 -7.47 -4.70 -27.36
C SER A 165 -6.98 -3.31 -26.97
N THR A 166 -7.29 -2.83 -25.75
CA THR A 166 -6.78 -1.54 -25.26
C THR A 166 -5.85 -1.74 -24.06
N PRO A 167 -4.69 -1.05 -24.01
CA PRO A 167 -3.76 -1.13 -22.87
C PRO A 167 -4.29 -0.37 -21.63
N SER A 168 -5.59 -0.07 -21.58
CA SER A 168 -6.19 0.72 -20.53
C SER A 168 -6.60 -0.17 -19.37
N THR A 169 -6.10 0.16 -18.18
CA THR A 169 -6.47 -0.51 -16.93
C THR A 169 -7.32 0.41 -16.06
N ILE A 170 -8.15 -0.19 -15.21
CA ILE A 170 -8.68 0.46 -14.01
C ILE A 170 -7.71 0.19 -12.87
N ASP A 171 -7.45 1.20 -12.04
CA ASP A 171 -6.59 1.03 -10.88
C ASP A 171 -7.11 -0.09 -9.94
N ILE A 172 -8.41 -0.09 -9.60
CA ILE A 172 -9.00 -1.11 -8.72
C ILE A 172 -10.44 -1.45 -9.15
N VAL A 173 -10.76 -2.74 -9.15
CA VAL A 173 -12.14 -3.24 -9.20
C VAL A 173 -12.45 -4.00 -7.92
N GLY A 174 -13.47 -3.55 -7.19
CA GLY A 174 -14.07 -4.28 -6.08
C GLY A 174 -15.21 -5.17 -6.58
N TYR A 175 -15.14 -6.46 -6.28
CA TYR A 175 -16.18 -7.43 -6.59
C TYR A 175 -17.01 -7.67 -5.34
N LEU A 176 -18.29 -7.32 -5.38
CA LEU A 176 -19.20 -7.44 -4.24
C LEU A 176 -19.75 -8.86 -4.11
N LYS A 177 -20.21 -9.21 -2.90
CA LYS A 177 -20.80 -10.53 -2.62
C LYS A 177 -22.11 -10.79 -3.38
N ASN A 178 -22.82 -9.73 -3.76
CA ASN A 178 -24.05 -9.81 -4.56
C ASN A 178 -23.78 -9.93 -6.08
N GLY A 179 -22.52 -9.99 -6.51
CA GLY A 179 -22.13 -10.09 -7.91
C GLY A 179 -21.85 -8.74 -8.59
N ASP A 180 -22.20 -7.63 -7.96
CA ASP A 180 -21.93 -6.29 -8.50
C ASP A 180 -20.44 -5.95 -8.50
N ARG A 181 -20.08 -4.97 -9.35
CA ARG A 181 -18.70 -4.48 -9.48
C ARG A 181 -18.64 -2.98 -9.27
N CYS A 182 -17.70 -2.54 -8.45
CA CYS A 182 -17.38 -1.14 -8.23
C CYS A 182 -15.99 -0.83 -8.79
N ALA A 183 -15.85 0.23 -9.57
CA ALA A 183 -14.56 0.72 -10.04
C ALA A 183 -14.01 1.80 -9.12
N TYR A 184 -12.69 1.85 -8.95
CA TYR A 184 -12.00 2.92 -8.25
C TYR A 184 -10.80 3.39 -9.07
N GLU A 185 -10.67 4.71 -9.21
CA GLU A 185 -9.57 5.40 -9.88
C GLU A 185 -8.86 6.30 -8.86
N LEU A 186 -7.54 6.11 -8.69
CA LEU A 186 -6.78 6.88 -7.71
C LEU A 186 -6.26 8.18 -8.32
N VAL A 187 -6.66 9.30 -7.72
CA VAL A 187 -6.23 10.65 -8.12
C VAL A 187 -5.42 11.27 -7.00
N HIS A 188 -4.11 11.37 -7.20
CA HIS A 188 -3.20 11.80 -6.13
C HIS A 188 -2.65 13.23 -6.28
N ARG A 189 -2.45 13.75 -7.50
CA ARG A 189 -1.87 15.09 -7.77
C ARG A 189 -2.33 15.73 -9.08
N SER A 190 -2.21 15.01 -10.20
CA SER A 190 -2.63 15.52 -11.51
C SER A 190 -4.11 15.27 -11.74
N VAL A 191 -4.80 16.28 -12.27
CA VAL A 191 -6.20 16.19 -12.74
C VAL A 191 -6.31 16.37 -14.25
N THR A 192 -5.20 16.30 -14.99
CA THR A 192 -5.16 16.59 -16.42
C THR A 192 -5.96 15.61 -17.28
N ASN A 193 -6.11 14.36 -16.82
CA ASN A 193 -6.70 13.29 -17.63
C ASN A 193 -8.01 12.74 -17.04
N ILE A 194 -8.66 13.47 -16.13
CA ILE A 194 -9.85 13.01 -15.40
C ILE A 194 -11.00 12.64 -16.34
N THR A 195 -11.27 13.47 -17.35
CA THR A 195 -12.30 13.17 -18.35
C THR A 195 -11.99 11.88 -19.12
N SER A 196 -10.73 11.65 -19.49
CA SER A 196 -10.32 10.42 -20.18
C SER A 196 -10.45 9.19 -19.27
N LEU A 197 -10.07 9.32 -17.99
CA LEU A 197 -10.23 8.26 -16.98
C LEU A 197 -11.70 7.91 -16.73
N ALA A 198 -12.61 8.88 -16.83
CA ALA A 198 -14.04 8.61 -16.75
C ALA A 198 -14.58 7.99 -18.05
N ALA A 199 -14.20 8.54 -19.21
CA ALA A 199 -14.72 8.10 -20.51
C ALA A 199 -14.45 6.61 -20.79
N LYS A 200 -13.29 6.07 -20.37
CA LYS A 200 -12.97 4.64 -20.53
C LYS A 200 -13.91 3.69 -19.75
N LEU A 201 -14.68 4.22 -18.80
CA LEU A 201 -15.57 3.46 -17.91
C LEU A 201 -17.03 3.43 -18.39
N ILE A 202 -17.36 4.24 -19.41
CA ILE A 202 -18.68 4.24 -20.03
C ILE A 202 -18.97 2.85 -20.61
N GLY A 203 -20.16 2.32 -20.32
CA GLY A 203 -20.59 1.01 -20.79
C GLY A 203 -19.88 -0.19 -20.13
N LYS A 204 -19.09 0.01 -19.07
CA LYS A 204 -18.39 -1.10 -18.38
C LYS A 204 -19.22 -1.78 -17.28
N HIS A 205 -20.47 -1.34 -17.09
CA HIS A 205 -21.43 -1.91 -16.13
C HIS A 205 -20.88 -2.02 -14.70
N TYR A 206 -20.24 -0.95 -14.23
CA TYR A 206 -19.94 -0.77 -12.81
C TYR A 206 -21.15 -0.11 -12.14
N THR A 207 -21.56 -0.62 -10.98
CA THR A 207 -22.64 0.00 -10.20
C THR A 207 -22.24 1.37 -9.68
N THR A 208 -20.97 1.53 -9.33
CA THR A 208 -20.37 2.80 -8.94
C THR A 208 -18.96 2.92 -9.46
N THR A 209 -18.58 4.12 -9.89
CA THR A 209 -17.19 4.50 -10.19
C THR A 209 -16.76 5.54 -9.18
N THR A 210 -15.74 5.24 -8.37
CA THR A 210 -15.27 6.13 -7.32
C THR A 210 -13.90 6.72 -7.65
N PHE A 211 -13.82 8.05 -7.78
CA PHE A 211 -12.54 8.74 -7.79
C PHE A 211 -12.01 8.88 -6.36
N LEU A 212 -10.96 8.12 -6.03
CA LEU A 212 -10.27 8.14 -4.76
C LEU A 212 -9.23 9.27 -4.76
N CYS A 213 -9.54 10.37 -4.09
CA CYS A 213 -8.71 11.57 -4.07
C CYS A 213 -7.85 11.61 -2.80
N THR A 214 -6.58 12.01 -2.90
CA THR A 214 -5.69 12.11 -1.72
C THR A 214 -6.12 13.18 -0.73
N GLU A 215 -6.75 14.25 -1.22
CA GLU A 215 -7.18 15.39 -0.42
C GLU A 215 -8.43 16.08 -1.00
N TYR A 216 -9.00 16.99 -0.21
CA TYR A 216 -10.23 17.71 -0.54
C TYR A 216 -10.10 18.57 -1.80
N ASN A 217 -9.01 19.33 -1.93
CA ASN A 217 -8.81 20.21 -3.10
C ASN A 217 -8.74 19.41 -4.41
N VAL A 218 -8.12 18.22 -4.38
CA VAL A 218 -8.10 17.31 -5.53
C VAL A 218 -9.52 16.82 -5.82
N GLN A 219 -10.27 16.42 -4.79
CA GLN A 219 -11.66 15.97 -4.93
C GLN A 219 -12.56 17.03 -5.59
N GLU A 220 -12.50 18.29 -5.15
CA GLU A 220 -13.32 19.36 -5.72
C GLU A 220 -12.96 19.67 -7.17
N ARG A 221 -11.66 19.61 -7.51
CA ARG A 221 -11.20 19.76 -8.90
C ARG A 221 -11.71 18.63 -9.78
N VAL A 222 -11.57 17.37 -9.34
CA VAL A 222 -12.09 16.19 -10.06
C VAL A 222 -13.59 16.30 -10.25
N ARG A 223 -14.34 16.66 -9.20
CA ARG A 223 -15.80 16.85 -9.27
C ARG A 223 -16.18 17.92 -10.29
N THR A 224 -15.49 19.05 -10.27
CA THR A 224 -15.75 20.16 -11.21
C THR A 224 -15.49 19.73 -12.65
N ILE A 225 -14.38 19.03 -12.90
CA ILE A 225 -14.02 18.56 -14.24
C ILE A 225 -15.07 17.56 -14.77
N ILE A 226 -15.45 16.56 -13.98
CA ILE A 226 -16.45 15.55 -14.38
C ILE A 226 -17.84 16.18 -14.58
N ARG A 227 -18.24 17.14 -13.75
CA ARG A 227 -19.53 17.82 -13.92
C ARG A 227 -19.58 18.61 -15.24
N ASN A 228 -18.46 19.16 -15.66
CA ASN A 228 -18.36 20.03 -16.83
C ASN A 228 -17.94 19.27 -18.11
N SER A 229 -17.77 17.94 -18.06
CA SER A 229 -17.24 17.17 -19.19
C SER A 229 -18.27 16.71 -20.21
N GLY A 230 -19.55 17.07 -20.03
CA GLY A 230 -20.62 16.75 -20.98
C GLY A 230 -21.05 15.28 -20.99
N PHE A 231 -20.77 14.52 -19.92
CA PHE A 231 -21.30 13.16 -19.78
C PHE A 231 -22.81 13.18 -19.52
N ASP A 232 -23.49 12.11 -19.92
CA ASP A 232 -24.91 11.92 -19.69
C ASP A 232 -25.24 11.75 -18.19
N ALA A 233 -26.48 12.08 -17.83
CA ALA A 233 -26.93 12.08 -16.44
C ALA A 233 -26.87 10.67 -15.81
N ASP A 234 -27.15 9.63 -16.59
CA ASP A 234 -27.15 8.25 -16.11
C ASP A 234 -25.74 7.82 -15.73
N PHE A 235 -24.74 8.08 -16.57
CA PHE A 235 -23.34 7.81 -16.24
C PHE A 235 -22.87 8.62 -15.04
N LEU A 236 -23.18 9.93 -15.01
CA LEU A 236 -22.84 10.80 -13.88
C LEU A 236 -23.44 10.31 -12.55
N SER A 237 -24.63 9.71 -12.58
CA SER A 237 -25.29 9.13 -11.41
C SER A 237 -24.53 7.97 -10.77
N THR A 238 -23.62 7.33 -11.53
CA THR A 238 -22.74 6.24 -11.04
C THR A 238 -21.43 6.76 -10.44
N ILE A 239 -21.06 8.01 -10.71
CA ILE A 239 -19.79 8.58 -10.26
C ILE A 239 -19.87 9.00 -8.79
N ARG A 240 -18.86 8.63 -8.01
CA ARG A 240 -18.65 9.05 -6.62
C ARG A 240 -17.27 9.65 -6.46
N TYR A 241 -17.13 10.52 -5.47
CA TYR A 241 -15.85 11.15 -5.12
C TYR A 241 -15.59 10.91 -3.65
N GLN A 242 -14.44 10.34 -3.31
CA GLN A 242 -14.13 10.00 -1.93
C GLN A 242 -12.68 10.36 -1.60
N ILE A 243 -12.47 10.96 -0.43
CA ILE A 243 -11.11 11.20 0.09
C ILE A 243 -10.53 9.88 0.60
N PHE A 244 -9.32 9.53 0.19
CA PHE A 244 -8.63 8.28 0.52
C PHE A 244 -8.61 7.99 2.02
N SER A 245 -8.34 9.00 2.84
CA SER A 245 -8.29 8.87 4.32
C SER A 245 -9.60 8.38 4.92
N THR A 246 -10.73 8.50 4.20
CA THR A 246 -12.02 7.91 4.58
C THR A 246 -11.94 6.39 4.66
N LEU A 247 -11.22 5.72 3.74
CA LEU A 247 -11.04 4.27 3.76
C LEU A 247 -10.28 3.82 5.02
N ILE A 248 -9.23 4.56 5.38
CA ILE A 248 -8.43 4.30 6.59
C ILE A 248 -9.31 4.44 7.85
N ARG A 249 -10.11 5.51 7.92
CA ARG A 249 -11.04 5.75 9.03
C ARG A 249 -12.09 4.64 9.13
N GLN A 250 -12.67 4.21 8.01
CA GLN A 250 -13.66 3.14 7.97
C GLN A 250 -13.09 1.82 8.48
N LYS A 251 -11.87 1.44 8.07
CA LYS A 251 -11.21 0.24 8.60
C LYS A 251 -11.06 0.31 10.12
N LYS A 252 -10.53 1.42 10.65
CA LYS A 252 -10.35 1.61 12.10
C LYS A 252 -11.65 1.49 12.90
N GLN A 253 -12.73 2.09 12.40
CA GLN A 253 -14.04 2.01 13.05
C GLN A 253 -14.59 0.58 13.08
N ARG A 254 -14.30 -0.24 12.07
CA ARG A 254 -14.71 -1.66 12.04
C ARG A 254 -13.89 -2.50 13.01
N THR A 255 -12.56 -2.39 12.96
CA THR A 255 -11.68 -3.11 13.88
C THR A 255 -12.03 -2.80 15.34
N PHE A 256 -12.39 -1.55 15.66
CA PHE A 256 -12.83 -1.18 17.00
C PHE A 256 -14.18 -1.79 17.40
N LYS A 257 -15.10 -1.98 16.45
CA LYS A 257 -16.40 -2.64 16.71
C LYS A 257 -16.26 -4.14 16.93
N GLU A 258 -15.33 -4.79 16.24
CA GLU A 258 -15.08 -6.23 16.37
C GLU A 258 -14.38 -6.60 17.69
N MET A 259 -13.71 -5.65 18.34
CA MET A 259 -13.10 -5.83 19.67
C MET A 259 -14.06 -5.61 20.85
N ARG A 260 -15.33 -5.26 20.60
CA ARG A 260 -16.36 -5.04 21.62
C ARG A 260 -17.41 -6.14 21.56
#